data_AF-A0A1Z5L3C3-F1
#
_entry.id   AF-A0A1Z5L3C3-F1
#
_cell.length_a   1.000
_cell.length_b   1.000
_cell.length_c   1.000
_cell.angle_alpha   90.00
_cell.angle_beta   90.00
_cell.angle_gamma   90.00
#
_symmetry.space_group_name_H-M   'P 1'
#
loop_
_entity.id
_entity.type
_entity.pdbx_description
1 polymer ?
#
loop_
_entity_poly.entity_id
_entity_poly.type
_entity_poly.pdbx_seq_one_letter_code
_entity_poly.pdbx_strand_id
1 'polypeptide(L)'
;MDEQDILDNAFNLIFAFDEIIALGYRESVNLAQIRTFVEMDSHEEKVFQAVRQTQEREAKQKMKEKARELQKARQEAGRKCGTRGGSGPPPGFGFGGGMGSTGASMTPSDSIGASGEPQKPSYLATSRTGGSTKALKLG
;
A
#
# COMPACT_ATOMS: atom_id res chain seq x y z
N MET A 1 2.04 4.35 45.08
CA MET A 1 1.48 3.47 44.04
C MET A 1 0.02 3.80 44.12
N ASP A 2 -0.32 4.82 43.36
CA ASP A 2 -1.59 5.50 43.48
C ASP A 2 -2.50 4.96 42.38
N GLU A 3 -3.81 5.02 42.56
CA GLU A 3 -4.77 4.48 41.59
C GLU A 3 -4.57 5.08 40.19
N GLN A 4 -4.17 6.34 40.12
CA GLN A 4 -3.80 7.00 38.86
C GLN A 4 -2.60 6.36 38.18
N ASP A 5 -1.56 5.97 38.91
CA ASP A 5 -0.38 5.31 38.32
C ASP A 5 -0.77 3.97 37.70
N ILE A 6 -1.72 3.25 38.31
CA ILE A 6 -2.22 1.97 37.83
C ILE A 6 -3.03 2.17 36.55
N LEU A 7 -3.90 3.20 36.53
CA LEU A 7 -4.71 3.53 35.36
C LEU A 7 -3.84 3.99 34.18
N ASP A 8 -2.83 4.82 34.43
CA ASP A 8 -1.89 5.29 33.41
C ASP A 8 -1.10 4.12 32.77
N ASN A 9 -0.91 3.02 33.51
CA ASN A 9 -0.20 1.83 33.05
C ASN A 9 -1.11 0.63 32.76
N ALA A 10 -2.44 0.81 32.72
CA ALA A 10 -3.38 -0.30 32.65
C ALA A 10 -3.13 -1.24 31.45
N PHE A 11 -2.83 -0.69 30.27
CA PHE A 11 -2.55 -1.50 29.07
C PHE A 11 -1.23 -2.27 29.18
N ASN A 12 -0.17 -1.65 29.70
CA ASN A 12 1.10 -2.33 29.92
C ASN A 12 0.95 -3.49 30.90
N LEU A 13 0.14 -3.30 31.95
CA LEU A 13 -0.16 -4.34 32.92
C LEU A 13 -0.97 -5.48 32.29
N ILE A 14 -2.05 -5.17 31.57
CA ILE A 14 -2.89 -6.17 30.89
C ILE A 14 -2.06 -7.00 29.90
N PHE A 15 -1.24 -6.35 29.06
CA PHE A 15 -0.40 -7.06 28.09
C PHE A 15 0.67 -7.90 28.80
N ALA A 16 1.33 -7.37 29.83
CA ALA A 16 2.27 -8.17 30.60
C ALA A 16 1.62 -9.40 31.26
N PHE A 17 0.35 -9.31 31.68
CA PHE A 17 -0.37 -10.44 32.25
C PHE A 17 -0.72 -11.52 31.22
N ASP A 18 -1.07 -11.14 29.99
CA ASP A 18 -1.33 -12.09 28.89
C ASP A 18 -0.07 -12.91 28.55
N GLU A 19 1.12 -12.30 28.66
CA GLU A 19 2.40 -13.01 28.45
C GLU A 19 2.78 -13.96 29.59
N ILE A 20 2.26 -13.73 30.80
CA ILE A 20 2.55 -14.58 31.98
C ILE A 20 1.55 -15.72 32.08
N ILE A 21 0.32 -15.55 31.61
CA ILE A 21 -0.77 -16.52 31.73
C ILE A 21 -1.45 -16.74 30.39
N ALA A 22 -1.31 -17.94 29.82
CA ALA A 22 -1.98 -18.34 28.59
C ALA A 22 -2.90 -19.55 28.84
N LEU A 23 -4.12 -19.50 28.30
CA LEU A 23 -5.12 -20.59 28.41
C LEU A 23 -5.38 -21.07 29.86
N GLY A 24 -5.18 -20.20 30.86
CA GLY A 24 -5.35 -20.53 32.28
C GLY A 24 -4.12 -21.17 32.94
N TYR A 25 -2.99 -21.30 32.24
CA TYR A 25 -1.73 -21.81 32.78
C TYR A 25 -0.67 -20.71 32.83
N ARG A 26 0.22 -20.80 33.83
CA ARG A 26 1.37 -19.90 33.94
C ARG A 26 2.44 -20.30 32.93
N GLU A 27 2.82 -19.38 32.06
CA GLU A 27 3.94 -19.53 31.13
C GLU A 27 5.29 -19.37 31.86
N SER A 28 6.31 -20.11 31.42
CA SER A 28 7.65 -20.04 32.01
C SER A 28 8.53 -18.99 31.33
N VAL A 29 8.13 -17.72 31.47
CA VAL A 29 8.82 -16.57 30.88
C VAL A 29 9.60 -15.76 31.92
N ASN A 30 10.69 -15.12 31.49
CA ASN A 30 11.49 -14.22 32.33
C ASN A 30 11.14 -12.74 32.09
N LEU A 31 11.58 -11.85 32.99
CA LEU A 31 11.29 -10.40 32.90
C LEU A 31 11.90 -9.70 31.68
N ALA A 32 12.93 -10.25 31.05
CA ALA A 32 13.49 -9.70 29.82
C ALA A 32 12.59 -10.04 28.62
N GLN A 33 12.08 -11.27 28.55
CA GLN A 33 11.18 -11.73 27.51
C GLN A 33 9.84 -11.00 27.54
N ILE A 34 9.25 -10.83 28.74
CA ILE A 34 8.00 -10.08 28.90
C ILE A 34 8.14 -8.66 28.34
N ARG A 35 9.28 -8.00 28.56
CA ARG A 35 9.55 -6.66 28.00
C ARG A 35 9.55 -6.69 26.47
N THR A 36 10.24 -7.63 25.86
CA THR A 36 10.27 -7.78 24.39
C THR A 36 8.90 -8.14 23.81
N PHE A 37 8.09 -8.94 24.50
CA PHE A 37 6.75 -9.27 24.03
C PHE A 37 5.80 -8.07 24.11
N VAL A 38 5.85 -7.31 25.21
CA VAL A 38 5.06 -6.08 25.39
C VAL A 38 5.49 -4.97 24.42
N GLU A 39 6.73 -4.96 23.94
CA GLU A 39 7.18 -4.05 22.87
C GLU A 39 6.44 -4.31 21.55
N MET A 40 5.88 -5.51 21.33
CA MET A 40 5.14 -5.91 20.13
C MET A 40 5.88 -5.65 18.81
N ASP A 41 7.21 -5.58 18.84
CA ASP A 41 8.04 -5.24 17.67
C ASP A 41 8.14 -6.44 16.70
N SER A 42 7.31 -6.43 15.66
CA SER A 42 7.33 -7.45 14.61
C SER A 42 8.26 -7.08 13.46
N HIS A 43 9.30 -7.91 13.27
CA HIS A 43 10.20 -7.80 12.11
C HIS A 43 9.46 -7.93 10.78
N GLU A 44 8.51 -8.86 10.69
CA GLU A 44 7.74 -9.11 9.47
C GLU A 44 6.89 -7.91 9.09
N GLU A 45 6.31 -7.22 10.07
CA GLU A 45 5.54 -6.00 9.83
C GLU A 45 6.42 -4.89 9.25
N LYS A 46 7.60 -4.66 9.83
CA LYS A 46 8.55 -3.64 9.33
C LYS A 46 8.96 -3.91 7.88
N VAL A 47 9.25 -5.17 7.55
CA VAL A 47 9.58 -5.58 6.18
C VAL A 47 8.40 -5.31 5.25
N PHE A 48 7.19 -5.70 5.64
CA PHE A 48 5.98 -5.47 4.84
C PHE A 48 5.72 -3.97 4.60
N GLN A 49 5.84 -3.15 5.64
CA GLN A 49 5.70 -1.70 5.53
C GLN A 49 6.74 -1.10 4.58
N ALA A 50 8.01 -1.53 4.66
CA ALA A 50 9.07 -1.05 3.77
C ALA A 50 8.82 -1.41 2.29
N VAL A 51 8.36 -2.64 2.03
CA VAL A 51 7.99 -3.08 0.67
C VAL A 51 6.82 -2.25 0.15
N ARG A 52 5.77 -2.08 0.95
CA ARG A 52 4.60 -1.27 0.60
C ARG A 52 4.96 0.17 0.28
N GLN A 53 5.74 0.82 1.15
CA GLN A 53 6.21 2.19 0.92
C GLN A 53 7.04 2.32 -0.37
N THR A 54 7.82 1.29 -0.70
CA THR A 54 8.60 1.27 -1.95
C THR A 54 7.71 1.13 -3.17
N GLN A 55 6.72 0.24 -3.13
CA GLN A 55 5.74 0.09 -4.21
C GLN A 55 4.93 1.38 -4.43
N GLU A 56 4.46 2.01 -3.36
CA GLU A 56 3.72 3.28 -3.43
C GLU A 56 4.58 4.40 -4.02
N ARG A 57 5.86 4.49 -3.62
CA ARG A 57 6.82 5.46 -4.16
C ARG A 57 7.08 5.24 -5.65
N GLU A 58 7.33 4.00 -6.05
CA GLU A 58 7.55 3.64 -7.45
C GLU A 58 6.32 3.92 -8.32
N ALA A 59 5.13 3.57 -7.84
CA ALA A 59 3.88 3.85 -8.53
C ALA A 59 3.69 5.36 -8.73
N LYS A 60 3.92 6.16 -7.67
CA LYS A 60 3.82 7.62 -7.74
C LYS A 60 4.83 8.23 -8.71
N GLN A 61 6.06 7.71 -8.75
CA GLN A 61 7.08 8.18 -9.68
C GLN A 61 6.73 7.82 -11.13
N LYS A 62 6.36 6.57 -11.40
CA LYS A 62 5.93 6.11 -12.73
C LYS A 62 4.72 6.91 -13.24
N MET A 63 3.74 7.21 -12.39
CA MET A 63 2.61 8.08 -12.75
C MET A 63 3.06 9.48 -13.15
N LYS A 64 3.97 10.09 -12.38
CA LYS A 64 4.49 11.44 -12.66
C LYS A 64 5.31 11.49 -13.95
N GLU A 65 6.10 10.47 -14.22
CA GLU A 65 6.89 10.35 -15.45
C GLU A 65 5.97 10.20 -16.67
N LYS A 66 5.01 9.27 -16.63
CA LYS A 66 4.01 9.10 -17.69
C LYS A 66 3.18 10.35 -17.95
N ALA A 67 2.76 11.06 -16.90
CA ALA A 67 2.02 12.31 -17.05
C ALA A 67 2.84 13.40 -17.78
N ARG A 68 4.13 13.52 -17.45
CA ARG A 68 5.05 14.46 -18.11
C ARG A 68 5.29 14.10 -19.57
N GLU A 69 5.46 12.81 -19.87
CA GLU A 69 5.64 12.32 -21.24
C GLU A 69 4.42 12.60 -22.11
N LEU A 70 3.21 12.29 -21.59
CA LEU A 70 1.96 12.56 -22.28
C LEU A 70 1.75 14.05 -22.55
N GLN A 71 2.11 14.92 -21.59
CA GLN A 71 2.02 16.37 -21.77
C GLN A 71 2.96 16.88 -22.87
N LYS A 72 4.21 16.40 -22.91
CA LYS A 72 5.18 16.75 -23.96
C LYS A 72 4.72 16.28 -25.33
N ALA A 73 4.27 15.03 -25.45
CA ALA A 73 3.75 14.48 -26.70
C ALA A 73 2.55 15.29 -27.23
N ARG A 74 1.64 15.71 -26.34
CA ARG A 74 0.50 16.58 -26.72
C ARG A 74 0.95 17.94 -27.22
N GLN A 75 1.98 18.54 -26.61
CA GLN A 75 2.53 19.83 -27.04
C GLN A 75 3.22 19.73 -28.41
N GLU A 76 3.98 18.67 -28.67
CA GLU A 76 4.66 18.45 -29.96
C GLU A 76 3.68 18.13 -31.09
N ALA A 77 2.64 17.33 -30.82
CA ALA A 77 1.58 17.05 -31.80
C ALA A 77 0.81 18.33 -32.20
N GLY A 78 0.52 19.21 -31.23
CA GLY A 78 -0.12 20.51 -31.51
C GLY A 78 0.74 21.41 -32.39
N ARG A 79 2.07 21.39 -32.22
CA ARG A 79 3.02 22.14 -33.06
C ARG A 79 3.11 21.58 -34.49
N LYS A 80 3.11 20.25 -34.66
CA LYS A 80 3.11 19.61 -36.00
C LYS A 80 1.78 19.77 -36.75
N CYS A 81 0.65 19.77 -36.06
CA CYS A 81 -0.67 19.99 -36.68
C CYS A 81 -0.90 21.47 -37.06
N GLY A 82 -0.30 22.42 -36.33
CA GLY A 82 -0.39 23.86 -36.64
C GLY A 82 0.46 24.38 -37.80
N THR A 83 1.31 23.53 -38.42
CA THR A 83 2.29 23.99 -39.43
C THR A 83 2.01 23.47 -40.85
N ARG A 84 0.93 22.71 -41.09
CA ARG A 84 0.72 22.06 -42.40
C ARG A 84 -0.57 22.39 -43.15
N GLY A 85 -1.15 23.57 -42.93
CA GLY A 85 -2.15 24.07 -43.86
C GLY A 85 -2.78 25.38 -43.42
N GLY A 86 -2.59 26.42 -44.22
CA GLY A 86 -3.46 27.59 -44.20
C GLY A 86 -2.82 28.86 -43.66
N SER A 87 -2.27 29.62 -44.60
CA SER A 87 -2.24 31.08 -44.54
C SER A 87 -3.58 31.66 -44.06
N GLY A 88 -3.60 32.32 -42.91
CA GLY A 88 -4.69 33.24 -42.52
C GLY A 88 -4.81 33.42 -41.01
N PRO A 89 -4.82 34.66 -40.49
CA PRO A 89 -5.21 34.91 -39.10
C PRO A 89 -6.75 35.00 -39.01
N PRO A 90 -7.36 34.57 -37.89
CA PRO A 90 -8.45 35.34 -37.32
C PRO A 90 -7.95 36.01 -36.04
N PRO A 91 -8.20 37.32 -35.86
CA PRO A 91 -7.98 37.99 -34.60
C PRO A 91 -9.09 37.55 -33.64
N GLY A 92 -8.72 36.95 -32.52
CA GLY A 92 -9.66 36.66 -31.43
C GLY A 92 -9.78 35.19 -31.10
N PHE A 93 -8.85 34.70 -30.28
CA PHE A 93 -9.21 33.75 -29.23
C PHE A 93 -8.23 33.94 -28.07
N GLY A 94 -8.72 34.68 -27.07
CA GLY A 94 -7.95 35.17 -25.94
C GLY A 94 -7.41 34.06 -25.06
N PHE A 95 -6.14 34.21 -24.72
CA PHE A 95 -5.59 33.72 -23.48
C PHE A 95 -6.06 34.66 -22.37
N GLY A 96 -6.88 34.20 -21.42
CA GLY A 96 -7.31 35.06 -20.32
C GLY A 96 -8.39 34.48 -19.42
N GLY A 97 -7.96 33.88 -18.32
CA GLY A 97 -8.54 34.07 -16.98
C GLY A 97 -10.04 33.86 -16.75
N GLY A 98 -10.34 32.83 -15.96
CA GLY A 98 -11.21 33.01 -14.80
C GLY A 98 -12.70 32.69 -14.96
N MET A 99 -13.27 32.32 -13.80
CA MET A 99 -14.69 32.14 -13.50
C MET A 99 -15.30 30.76 -13.84
N GLY A 100 -15.36 29.91 -12.81
CA GLY A 100 -16.21 28.73 -12.75
C GLY A 100 -16.62 28.41 -11.31
N SER A 101 -17.07 29.42 -10.57
CA SER A 101 -17.78 29.23 -9.30
C SER A 101 -19.25 28.96 -9.59
N THR A 102 -19.63 27.69 -9.61
CA THR A 102 -20.94 27.15 -9.20
C THR A 102 -20.60 25.74 -8.70
N GLY A 103 -20.80 25.36 -7.45
CA GLY A 103 -21.95 25.66 -6.61
C GLY A 103 -22.95 24.51 -6.73
N ALA A 104 -22.64 23.42 -6.02
CA ALA A 104 -23.54 22.40 -5.49
C ALA A 104 -24.15 21.31 -6.39
N SER A 105 -24.08 20.11 -5.82
CA SER A 105 -25.00 18.96 -5.92
C SER A 105 -24.62 17.86 -6.92
N MET A 106 -23.82 16.91 -6.44
CA MET A 106 -23.76 15.58 -7.00
C MET A 106 -24.04 14.61 -5.85
N THR A 107 -25.27 14.09 -5.82
CA THR A 107 -25.71 13.02 -4.91
C THR A 107 -24.97 11.73 -5.29
N PRO A 108 -24.28 11.03 -4.36
CA PRO A 108 -23.83 9.69 -4.66
C PRO A 108 -25.03 8.73 -4.51
N SER A 109 -25.44 8.14 -5.63
CA SER A 109 -26.38 7.00 -5.63
C SER A 109 -25.58 5.74 -5.38
N ASP A 110 -25.73 5.14 -4.20
CA ASP A 110 -25.19 3.83 -3.87
C ASP A 110 -25.77 2.77 -4.81
N SER A 111 -24.91 2.28 -5.70
CA SER A 111 -25.21 1.15 -6.59
C SER A 111 -24.40 -0.03 -6.09
N ILE A 112 -25.00 -0.79 -5.18
CA ILE A 112 -24.49 -2.09 -4.72
C ILE A 112 -24.51 -3.03 -5.92
N GLY A 113 -23.32 -3.46 -6.38
CA GLY A 113 -23.17 -4.30 -7.56
C GLY A 113 -21.90 -5.14 -7.52
N ALA A 114 -22.03 -6.30 -6.87
CA ALA A 114 -21.40 -7.58 -7.21
C ALA A 114 -19.85 -7.72 -7.26
N SER A 115 -19.38 -8.53 -6.31
CA SER A 115 -18.34 -9.57 -6.43
C SER A 115 -16.96 -9.17 -6.95
N GLY A 116 -16.02 -9.03 -6.00
CA GLY A 116 -14.58 -9.11 -6.24
C GLY A 116 -13.91 -9.65 -4.99
N GLU A 117 -13.87 -10.96 -4.86
CA GLU A 117 -13.15 -11.68 -3.79
C GLU A 117 -11.65 -11.36 -3.89
N PRO A 118 -10.97 -10.91 -2.81
CA PRO A 118 -9.54 -10.63 -2.88
C PRO A 118 -8.76 -11.94 -2.90
N GLN A 119 -8.13 -12.26 -4.04
CA GLN A 119 -7.27 -13.43 -4.16
C GLN A 119 -6.06 -13.32 -3.23
N LYS A 120 -5.96 -14.28 -2.31
CA LYS A 120 -4.83 -14.47 -1.40
C LYS A 120 -3.57 -14.85 -2.21
N PRO A 121 -2.39 -14.24 -1.96
CA PRO A 121 -1.18 -14.60 -2.68
C PRO A 121 -0.75 -16.03 -2.31
N SER A 122 -0.59 -16.86 -3.34
CA SER A 122 -0.09 -18.23 -3.26
C SER A 122 1.41 -18.20 -2.93
N TYR A 123 1.79 -18.69 -1.74
CA TYR A 123 3.19 -18.84 -1.38
C TYR A 123 3.79 -20.01 -2.16
N LEU A 124 4.77 -19.71 -3.01
CA LEU A 124 5.66 -20.70 -3.63
C LEU A 124 6.43 -21.45 -2.53
N ALA A 125 6.08 -22.70 -2.31
CA ALA A 125 6.84 -23.60 -1.45
C ALA A 125 8.24 -23.81 -2.02
N THR A 126 9.26 -23.30 -1.33
CA THR A 126 10.67 -23.59 -1.62
C THR A 126 10.92 -25.08 -1.47
N SER A 127 11.31 -25.73 -2.58
CA SER A 127 11.65 -27.14 -2.68
C SER A 127 12.76 -27.52 -1.68
N ARG A 128 12.44 -28.36 -0.71
CA ARG A 128 13.44 -29.07 0.09
C ARG A 128 14.19 -30.05 -0.80
N THR A 129 15.51 -29.93 -0.80
CA THR A 129 16.44 -30.89 -1.37
C THR A 129 16.31 -32.22 -0.62
N GLY A 130 15.84 -33.26 -1.31
CA GLY A 130 15.76 -34.62 -0.78
C GLY A 130 15.91 -35.61 -1.92
N GLY A 131 17.14 -36.07 -2.14
CA GLY A 131 17.47 -37.05 -3.17
C GLY A 131 16.90 -38.44 -2.86
N SER A 132 16.27 -39.05 -3.86
CA SER A 132 16.25 -40.49 -4.12
C SER A 132 15.33 -40.74 -5.32
N THR A 133 15.90 -40.76 -6.53
CA THR A 133 15.22 -41.32 -7.71
C THR A 133 16.18 -42.25 -8.43
N LYS A 134 16.17 -43.53 -8.05
CA LYS A 134 16.60 -44.61 -8.95
C LYS A 134 15.35 -45.28 -9.48
N ALA A 135 14.90 -44.82 -10.65
CA ALA A 135 13.86 -45.49 -11.43
C ALA A 135 14.32 -45.62 -12.88
N LEU A 136 14.26 -46.87 -13.34
CA LEU A 136 14.20 -47.38 -14.72
C LEU A 136 15.49 -47.39 -15.58
N LYS A 137 15.93 -48.59 -15.94
CA LYS A 137 16.27 -48.89 -17.34
C LYS A 137 15.96 -50.35 -17.70
N LEU A 138 15.14 -50.51 -18.74
CA LEU A 138 14.93 -51.76 -19.47
C LEU A 138 16.26 -52.27 -20.06
N GLY A 139 16.46 -53.59 -19.98
CA GLY A 139 17.54 -54.33 -20.61
C GLY A 139 17.52 -55.77 -20.13
#